data_AF-A0A383BZL7-F1
#
_entry.id   AF-A0A383BZL7-F1
#
_cell.length_a   1.000
_cell.length_b   1.000
_cell.length_c   1.000
_cell.angle_alpha   90.00
_cell.angle_beta   90.00
_cell.angle_gamma   90.00
#
_symmetry.space_group_name_H-M   'P 1'
#
loop_
_entity.id
_entity.type
_entity.pdbx_description
1 polymer ?
#
loop_
_entity_poly.entity_id
_entity_poly.type
_entity_poly.pdbx_seq_one_letter_code
_entity_poly.pdbx_strand_id
1 'polypeptide(L)' 'MKTLKALILAAVCFSFVSATSLADGFGTKEEASALLERAVALMKIDKNRALDLFSSGVGGLIQKDLYIFC' A
#
# COMPACT_ATOMS: atom_id res chain seq x y z
N MET A 1 18.65 28.68 29.94
CA MET A 1 19.25 27.80 28.91
C MET A 1 18.64 26.40 28.86
N LYS A 2 18.29 25.76 29.98
CA LYS A 2 17.70 24.41 30.01
C LYS A 2 16.32 24.35 29.35
N THR A 3 15.50 25.38 29.59
CA THR A 3 14.17 25.56 28.98
C THR A 3 14.22 25.80 27.48
N LEU A 4 15.19 26.58 26.99
CA LEU A 4 15.40 26.82 25.57
C LEU A 4 15.83 25.55 24.81
N LYS A 5 16.70 24.73 25.42
CA LYS A 5 17.10 23.43 24.87
C LYS A 5 15.94 22.43 24.83
N ALA A 6 15.08 22.43 25.85
CA ALA A 6 13.88 21.60 25.88
C ALA A 6 12.87 22.01 24.80
N LEU A 7 12.73 23.32 24.54
CA LEU A 7 11.85 23.84 23.49
C LEU A 7 12.34 23.44 22.08
N ILE A 8 13.65 23.51 21.85
CA ILE A 8 14.29 23.09 20.58
C ILE A 8 14.12 21.57 20.37
N LEU A 9 14.30 20.77 21.43
CA LEU A 9 14.13 19.31 21.35
C LEU A 9 12.67 18.91 21.06
N ALA A 10 11.70 19.60 21.66
CA ALA A 10 10.28 19.38 21.39
C ALA A 10 9.89 19.74 19.94
N ALA A 11 10.46 20.82 19.39
CA ALA A 11 10.22 21.24 18.00
C ALA A 11 10.75 20.24 16.97
N VAL A 12 11.91 19.62 17.23
CA VAL A 12 12.50 18.57 16.36
C VAL A 12 11.68 17.27 16.39
N CYS A 13 11.02 16.95 17.51
CA CYS A 13 10.14 15.78 17.59
C CYS A 13 8.82 15.96 16.81
N PHE A 14 8.35 17.20 16.64
CA PHE A 14 7.09 17.48 15.95
C PHE A 14 7.21 17.47 14.42
N SER A 15 8.42 17.67 13.88
CA SER A 15 8.68 17.68 12.43
C SER A 15 8.62 16.30 11.75
N PHE A 16 8.41 15.22 12.52
CA PHE A 16 8.20 13.87 11.96
C PHE A 16 6.72 13.55 11.67
N VAL A 17 5.78 14.45 11.97
CA VAL A 17 4.38 14.29 11.57
C VAL A 17 4.22 14.86 10.16
N SER A 18 4.68 14.12 9.16
CA SER A 18 4.39 14.41 7.75
C SER A 18 4.32 13.12 6.96
N ALA A 19 3.26 12.39 7.21
CA ALA A 19 2.55 11.66 6.18
C ALA A 19 1.11 11.61 6.66
N THR A 20 0.35 12.67 6.40
CA THR A 20 -1.09 12.53 6.30
C THR A 20 -1.34 11.37 5.35
N SER A 21 -1.77 10.22 5.88
CA SER A 21 -2.42 9.20 5.07
C SER A 21 -3.75 9.83 4.62
N LEU A 22 -3.67 10.70 3.62
CA LEU A 22 -4.79 10.90 2.71
C LEU A 22 -5.16 9.49 2.31
N ALA A 23 -6.42 9.10 2.58
CA ALA A 23 -6.93 7.79 2.19
C ALA A 23 -6.37 7.47 0.80
N ASP A 24 -5.55 6.43 0.73
CA ASP A 24 -4.82 6.03 -0.48
C ASP A 24 -5.86 6.04 -1.60
N GLY A 25 -5.73 7.01 -2.52
CA GLY A 25 -6.84 7.41 -3.39
C GLY A 25 -7.39 6.24 -4.20
N PHE A 26 -8.54 6.41 -4.85
CA PHE A 26 -9.02 5.40 -5.78
C PHE A 26 -7.92 4.99 -6.76
N GLY A 27 -7.86 3.70 -7.06
CA GLY A 27 -6.95 3.11 -8.02
C GLY A 27 -7.19 3.70 -9.40
N THR A 28 -6.11 3.78 -10.17
CA THR A 28 -6.20 4.23 -11.56
C THR A 28 -6.56 3.05 -12.48
N LYS A 29 -7.02 3.38 -13.69
CA LYS A 29 -7.26 2.39 -14.75
C LYS A 29 -5.99 1.58 -15.05
N GLU A 30 -4.84 2.25 -15.05
CA GLU A 30 -3.53 1.66 -15.33
C GLU A 30 -3.14 0.68 -14.22
N GLU A 31 -3.36 1.04 -12.96
CA GLU A 31 -3.11 0.15 -11.80
C GLU A 31 -4.01 -1.09 -11.84
N ALA A 32 -5.30 -0.91 -12.17
CA ALA A 32 -6.24 -2.02 -12.33
C ALA A 32 -5.84 -2.97 -13.47
N SER A 33 -5.40 -2.41 -14.60
CA SER A 33 -4.96 -3.19 -15.77
C SER A 33 -3.69 -3.99 -15.43
N ALA A 34 -2.70 -3.35 -14.78
CA ALA A 34 -1.47 -4.00 -14.37
C ALA A 34 -1.73 -5.11 -13.31
N LEU A 35 -2.65 -4.88 -12.37
CA LEU A 35 -3.07 -5.88 -11.41
C LEU A 35 -3.68 -7.11 -12.09
N LEU A 36 -4.55 -6.90 -13.09
CA LEU A 36 -5.17 -7.98 -13.86
C LEU A 36 -4.14 -8.77 -14.68
N GLU A 37 -3.23 -8.10 -15.37
CA GLU A 37 -2.18 -8.76 -16.16
C GLU A 37 -1.29 -9.65 -15.28
N ARG A 38 -0.93 -9.16 -14.09
CA ARG A 38 -0.17 -9.95 -13.11
C ARG A 38 -0.95 -11.17 -12.62
N ALA A 39 -2.24 -11.02 -12.32
CA ALA A 39 -3.09 -12.13 -11.92
C ALA A 39 -3.19 -13.21 -13.01
N VAL A 40 -3.36 -12.80 -14.28
CA VAL A 40 -3.35 -13.70 -15.43
C VAL A 40 -2.00 -14.42 -15.56
N ALA A 41 -0.88 -13.71 -15.36
CA ALA A 41 0.44 -14.33 -15.41
C ALA A 41 0.63 -15.39 -14.31
N LEU A 42 0.21 -15.11 -13.08
CA LEU A 42 0.26 -16.07 -11.97
C LEU A 42 -0.59 -17.31 -12.26
N MET A 43 -1.80 -17.12 -12.79
CA MET A 43 -2.70 -18.21 -13.19
C MET A 43 -2.12 -19.12 -14.28
N LYS A 44 -1.28 -18.58 -15.17
CA LYS A 44 -0.60 -19.36 -16.21
C LYS A 44 0.56 -20.20 -15.67
N ILE A 45 1.16 -19.78 -14.55
CA ILE A 45 2.28 -20.48 -13.92
C ILE A 45 1.76 -21.59 -13.00
N ASP A 46 0.92 -21.23 -12.03
CA ASP A 46 0.35 -22.16 -11.07
C ASP A 46 -0.99 -21.65 -10.57
N LYS A 47 -2.06 -22.36 -10.95
CA LYS A 47 -3.44 -21.99 -10.60
C LYS A 47 -3.71 -22.07 -9.10
N ASN A 48 -3.20 -23.09 -8.42
CA ASN A 48 -3.47 -23.30 -7.00
C ASN A 48 -2.77 -22.22 -6.18
N ARG A 49 -1.51 -21.92 -6.52
CA ARG A 49 -0.76 -20.86 -5.88
C ARG A 49 -1.37 -19.48 -6.16
N ALA A 50 -1.83 -19.22 -7.38
CA ALA A 50 -2.50 -17.97 -7.72
C ALA A 50 -3.77 -17.75 -6.87
N LEU A 51 -4.63 -18.77 -6.75
CA LEU A 51 -5.85 -18.70 -5.94
C LEU A 51 -5.56 -18.45 -4.45
N ASP A 52 -4.50 -19.06 -3.90
CA ASP A 52 -4.03 -18.83 -2.54
C ASP A 52 -3.57 -17.38 -2.32
N LEU A 53 -2.81 -16.81 -3.27
CA LEU A 53 -2.38 -15.41 -3.22
C LEU A 53 -3.57 -14.44 -3.34
N PHE A 54 -4.52 -14.72 -4.22
CA PHE A 54 -5.73 -13.90 -4.37
C PHE A 54 -6.55 -13.88 -3.08
N SER A 55 -6.72 -15.04 -2.44
CA SER A 55 -7.55 -15.19 -1.23
C SER A 55 -6.90 -14.63 0.03
N SER A 56 -5.57 -14.72 0.12
CA SER A 56 -4.82 -14.22 1.28
C SER A 56 -4.49 -12.73 1.20
N GLY A 57 -4.62 -12.12 0.02
CA GLY A 57 -4.20 -10.73 -0.23
C GLY A 57 -2.69 -10.52 -0.26
N VAL A 58 -1.89 -11.59 -0.13
CA VAL A 58 -0.42 -11.53 -0.15
C VAL A 58 0.08 -11.36 -1.58
N GLY A 59 1.22 -10.69 -1.74
CA GLY A 59 1.85 -10.50 -3.06
C GLY A 59 1.35 -9.27 -3.82
N GLY A 60 0.72 -8.31 -3.12
CA GLY A 60 0.30 -7.03 -3.71
C GLY A 60 -0.82 -7.20 -4.73
N LEU A 61 -1.76 -8.12 -4.43
CA LEU A 61 -2.95 -8.38 -5.24
C LEU A 61 -4.19 -7.64 -4.71
N ILE A 62 -3.96 -6.82 -3.67
CA ILE A 62 -4.86 -5.78 -3.17
C ILE A 62 -4.05 -4.49 -3.18
N GLN A 63 -4.50 -3.47 -3.91
CA GLN A 63 -3.84 -2.16 -4.01
C GLN A 63 -4.91 -1.07 -4.00
N LYS A 64 -4.88 -0.15 -3.03
CA LYS A 64 -5.93 0.85 -2.82
C LYS A 64 -7.31 0.17 -2.66
N ASP A 65 -8.29 0.55 -3.46
CA ASP A 65 -9.61 -0.06 -3.61
C ASP A 65 -9.65 -1.18 -4.67
N LEU A 66 -8.53 -1.47 -5.36
CA LEU A 66 -8.45 -2.50 -6.39
C LEU A 66 -8.21 -3.87 -5.76
N TYR A 67 -9.06 -4.82 -6.15
CA TYR A 67 -8.96 -6.22 -5.75
C TYR A 67 -9.23 -7.14 -6.94
N ILE A 68 -8.65 -8.34 -6.92
CA ILE A 68 -8.77 -9.27 -8.05
C ILE A 68 -10.10 -10.03 -8.06
N PHE A 69 -10.73 -10.20 -6.90
CA PHE A 69 -12.10 -10.67 -6.81
C PHE A 69 -13.01 -9.44 -6.81
N CYS A 70 -14.01 -9.44 -7.69
CA CYS A 70 -15.06 -8.44 -7.69
C CYS A 70 -15.98 -8.62 -6.48
#